data_AF-A0A0R3MYD1-F1
#
_entry.id   AF-A0A0R3MYD1-F1
#
_cell.length_a   1.000
_cell.length_b   1.000
_cell.length_c   1.000
_cell.angle_alpha   90.00
_cell.angle_beta   90.00
_cell.angle_gamma   90.00
#
_symmetry.space_group_name_H-M   'P 1'
#
loop_
_entity.id
_entity.type
_entity.pdbx_description
1 polymer ?
#
loop_
_entity_poly.entity_id
_entity_poly.type
_entity_poly.pdbx_seq_one_letter_code
_entity_poly.pdbx_strand_id
1 'polypeptide(L)'
;MIGIDEEGTLARLKALRRTIFDPKIAEHHGRVVKNTGDGAIAEFASVVDAVRCADEIQRGMAKQNIDVPQDKRIELRIGIHVGDIIIEE
;
A
#
# COMPACT_ATOMS: atom_id res chain seq x y z
N MET A 1 5.22 11.14 16.62
CA MET A 1 6.66 10.82 16.62
C MET A 1 7.09 10.74 15.16
N ILE A 2 7.36 11.91 14.56
CA ILE A 2 7.89 12.09 13.19
C ILE A 2 9.10 13.00 13.39
N GLY A 3 10.25 12.45 13.79
CA GLY A 3 11.38 13.33 14.12
C GLY A 3 12.68 12.68 14.56
N ILE A 4 12.81 11.35 14.51
CA ILE A 4 14.05 10.67 14.91
C ILE A 4 14.81 10.13 13.68
N ASP A 5 14.11 9.72 12.61
CA ASP A 5 14.69 9.22 11.35
C ASP A 5 13.66 9.30 10.20
N GLU A 6 13.45 10.50 9.65
CA GLU A 6 12.51 10.71 8.54
C GLU A 6 12.99 10.06 7.24
N GLU A 7 14.30 10.13 6.96
CA GLU A 7 14.90 9.62 5.73
C GLU A 7 14.88 8.08 5.68
N GLY A 8 15.22 7.42 6.78
CA GLY A 8 15.13 5.96 6.87
C GLY A 8 13.70 5.45 6.89
N THR A 9 12.74 6.22 7.42
CA THR A 9 11.31 5.89 7.32
C THR A 9 10.84 5.96 5.87
N LEU A 10 11.20 7.03 5.16
CA LEU A 10 10.87 7.19 3.74
C LEU A 10 11.51 6.10 2.86
N ALA A 11 12.76 5.72 3.13
CA ALA A 11 13.45 4.65 2.42
C ALA A 11 12.75 3.30 2.60
N ARG A 12 12.35 2.96 3.84
CA ARG A 12 11.60 1.74 4.15
C ARG A 12 10.24 1.72 3.46
N LEU A 13 9.51 2.84 3.46
CA LEU A 13 8.24 2.94 2.77
C LEU A 13 8.39 2.74 1.25
N LYS A 14 9.40 3.36 0.63
CA LYS A 14 9.72 3.16 -0.80
C LYS A 14 10.06 1.70 -1.11
N ALA A 15 10.79 1.03 -0.21
CA ALA A 15 11.13 -0.38 -0.36
C ALA A 15 9.87 -1.25 -0.32
N LEU A 16 9.03 -1.10 0.71
CA LEU A 16 7.78 -1.84 0.86
C LEU A 16 6.88 -1.66 -0.36
N ARG A 17 6.78 -0.43 -0.86
CA ARG A 17 6.00 -0.15 -2.06
C ARG A 17 6.46 -0.97 -3.27
N ARG A 18 7.77 -1.01 -3.53
CA ARG A 18 8.34 -1.77 -4.66
C ARG A 18 8.25 -3.28 -4.49
N THR A 19 8.33 -3.78 -3.25
CA THR A 19 8.41 -5.22 -2.98
C THR A 19 7.07 -5.87 -2.72
N ILE A 20 6.07 -5.10 -2.25
CA ILE A 20 4.75 -5.62 -1.88
C ILE A 20 3.65 -4.95 -2.68
N PHE A 21 3.58 -3.62 -2.67
CA PHE A 21 2.39 -2.92 -3.17
C PHE A 21 2.30 -2.98 -4.69
N ASP A 22 3.31 -2.48 -5.39
CA ASP A 22 3.29 -2.39 -6.84
C ASP A 22 3.12 -3.80 -7.47
N PRO A 23 3.82 -4.86 -7.00
CA PRO A 23 3.58 -6.23 -7.49
C PRO A 23 2.17 -6.75 -7.22
N LYS A 24 1.63 -6.56 -6.00
CA LYS A 24 0.29 -7.05 -5.64
C LYS A 24 -0.81 -6.31 -6.36
N ILE A 25 -0.67 -4.99 -6.52
CA ILE A 25 -1.62 -4.21 -7.32
C ILE A 25 -1.62 -4.72 -8.77
N ALA A 26 -0.46 -4.97 -9.37
CA ALA A 26 -0.38 -5.50 -10.72
C ALA A 26 -0.93 -6.94 -10.85
N GLU A 27 -0.63 -7.83 -9.89
CA GLU A 27 -1.12 -9.22 -9.85
C GLU A 27 -2.65 -9.30 -9.82
N HIS A 28 -3.29 -8.34 -9.14
CA HIS A 28 -4.75 -8.23 -9.06
C HIS A 28 -5.33 -7.21 -10.06
N HIS A 29 -4.65 -6.99 -11.19
CA HIS A 29 -5.13 -6.14 -12.30
C HIS A 29 -5.48 -4.69 -11.91
N GLY A 30 -4.91 -4.20 -10.81
CA GLY A 30 -5.06 -2.83 -10.35
C GLY A 30 -4.05 -1.90 -10.98
N ARG A 31 -4.30 -0.60 -10.86
CA ARG A 31 -3.40 0.46 -11.30
C ARG A 31 -3.30 1.54 -10.25
N VAL A 32 -2.07 1.95 -9.94
CA VAL A 32 -1.85 3.13 -9.07
C VAL A 32 -2.23 4.38 -9.84
N VAL A 33 -3.22 5.12 -9.34
CA VAL A 33 -3.68 6.39 -9.94
C VAL A 33 -3.05 7.60 -9.26
N LYS A 34 -2.68 7.49 -7.98
CA LYS A 34 -2.06 8.60 -7.25
C LYS A 34 -1.16 8.11 -6.12
N ASN A 35 -0.07 8.83 -5.90
CA ASN A 35 0.78 8.71 -4.73
C ASN A 35 0.56 9.91 -3.82
N THR A 36 0.30 9.67 -2.55
CA THR A 36 0.01 10.74 -1.58
C THR A 36 0.93 10.57 -0.39
N GLY A 37 2.11 11.21 -0.42
CA GLY A 37 3.07 11.18 0.69
C GLY A 37 3.45 9.76 1.07
N ASP A 38 2.85 9.26 2.15
CA ASP A 38 3.01 7.93 2.73
C ASP A 38 2.01 6.87 2.23
N GLY A 39 1.01 7.27 1.45
CA GLY A 39 -0.03 6.41 0.89
C GLY A 39 -0.06 6.37 -0.64
N ALA A 40 -0.89 5.47 -1.16
CA ALA A 40 -1.20 5.37 -2.58
C ALA A 40 -2.70 5.14 -2.77
N ILE A 41 -3.23 5.59 -3.90
CA ILE A 41 -4.57 5.30 -4.38
C ILE A 41 -4.40 4.43 -5.61
N ALA A 42 -5.06 3.27 -5.59
CA ALA A 42 -5.12 2.35 -6.71
C ALA A 42 -6.57 2.11 -7.10
N GLU A 43 -6.82 2.01 -8.40
CA GLU A 43 -8.12 1.65 -8.96
C GLU A 43 -8.11 0.19 -9.41
N PHE A 44 -9.29 -0.42 -9.35
CA PHE A 44 -9.53 -1.79 -9.79
C PHE A 44 -10.89 -1.83 -10.49
N ALA A 45 -10.97 -2.53 -11.62
CA ALA A 45 -12.24 -2.77 -12.30
C ALA A 45 -13.13 -3.79 -11.56
N SER A 46 -12.55 -4.56 -10.64
CA SER A 46 -13.21 -5.61 -9.87
C SER A 46 -13.08 -5.35 -8.37
N VAL A 47 -14.22 -5.30 -7.66
CA VAL A 47 -14.24 -5.21 -6.19
C VAL A 47 -13.58 -6.41 -5.54
N VAL A 48 -13.71 -7.59 -6.16
CA VAL A 48 -13.08 -8.83 -5.68
C VAL A 48 -11.56 -8.71 -5.74
N ASP A 49 -11.03 -8.15 -6.82
CA ASP A 49 -9.59 -7.97 -7.01
C ASP A 49 -9.04 -6.93 -6.03
N ALA A 50 -9.78 -5.82 -5.81
CA ALA A 50 -9.42 -4.81 -4.82
C ALA A 50 -9.31 -5.40 -3.40
N VAL A 51 -10.29 -6.22 -2.99
CA VAL A 51 -10.32 -6.84 -1.66
C VAL A 51 -9.20 -7.89 -1.51
N ARG A 52 -8.97 -8.71 -2.53
CA ARG A 52 -7.88 -9.71 -2.52
C ARG A 52 -6.52 -9.05 -2.46
N CYS A 53 -6.29 -8.01 -3.27
CA CYS A 53 -5.08 -7.21 -3.22
C CYS A 53 -4.86 -6.62 -1.82
N ALA A 54 -5.91 -6.07 -1.20
CA ALA A 54 -5.82 -5.48 0.13
C ALA A 54 -5.46 -6.52 1.22
N ASP A 55 -6.10 -7.69 1.21
CA ASP A 55 -5.79 -8.79 2.15
C ASP A 55 -4.35 -9.26 1.99
N GLU A 56 -3.88 -9.46 0.75
CA GLU A 56 -2.51 -9.91 0.49
C GLU A 56 -1.45 -8.87 0.87
N ILE A 57 -1.70 -7.58 0.63
CA ILE A 57 -0.82 -6.50 1.08
C ILE A 57 -0.77 -6.50 2.61
N GLN A 58 -1.92 -6.56 3.30
CA GLN A 58 -1.94 -6.57 4.77
C GLN A 58 -1.20 -7.78 5.36
N ARG A 59 -1.37 -8.97 4.78
CA ARG A 59 -0.61 -10.16 5.17
C ARG A 59 0.87 -10.03 4.89
N GLY A 60 1.25 -9.46 3.73
CA GLY A 60 2.64 -9.21 3.37
C GLY A 60 3.33 -8.27 4.35
N MET A 61 2.64 -7.19 4.72
CA MET A 61 3.10 -6.22 5.71
C MET A 61 3.26 -6.85 7.09
N ALA A 62 2.25 -7.60 7.56
CA ALA A 62 2.32 -8.29 8.84
C ALA A 62 3.54 -9.25 8.90
N LYS A 63 3.83 -9.97 7.81
CA LYS A 63 5.01 -10.84 7.70
C LYS A 63 6.32 -10.05 7.75
N GLN A 64 6.43 -8.94 7.03
CA GLN A 64 7.64 -8.09 7.08
C GLN A 64 7.87 -7.50 8.47
N ASN A 65 6.82 -7.21 9.22
CA ASN A 65 6.91 -6.61 10.55
C ASN A 65 7.28 -7.61 11.67
N ILE A 66 7.28 -8.94 11.42
CA ILE A 66 7.58 -9.96 12.45
C ILE A 66 8.95 -9.70 13.11
N ASP A 67 9.99 -9.54 12.29
CA ASP A 67 11.38 -9.41 12.73
C ASP A 67 11.83 -7.95 12.92
N VAL A 68 10.91 -7.00 12.76
CA VAL A 68 11.20 -5.56 12.88
C VAL A 68 10.88 -5.09 14.31
N PRO A 69 11.79 -4.35 14.98
CA PRO A 69 11.51 -3.72 16.27
C PRO A 69 10.24 -2.87 16.24
N GLN A 70 9.44 -2.91 17.31
CA GLN A 70 8.11 -2.28 17.33
C GLN A 70 8.13 -0.78 16.98
N ASP A 71 9.14 -0.05 17.42
CA ASP A 71 9.38 1.38 17.16
C ASP A 71 9.75 1.67 15.70
N LYS A 72 10.04 0.64 14.90
CA LYS A 72 10.47 0.73 13.50
C LYS A 72 9.49 0.09 12.50
N ARG A 73 8.43 -0.57 13.00
CA ARG A 73 7.39 -1.19 12.16
C ARG A 73 6.62 -0.13 11.40
N ILE A 74 6.29 -0.44 10.16
CA ILE A 74 5.39 0.38 9.35
C ILE A 74 4.05 -0.34 9.32
N GLU A 75 3.03 0.27 9.94
CA GLU A 75 1.67 -0.25 9.97
C GLU A 75 0.80 0.56 9.01
N LEU A 76 0.00 -0.13 8.20
CA LEU A 76 -0.79 0.50 7.14
C LEU A 76 -2.27 0.19 7.31
N ARG A 77 -3.08 1.12 6.84
CA ARG A 77 -4.53 0.98 6.77
C ARG A 77 -4.95 1.06 5.33
N ILE A 78 -5.85 0.16 4.93
CA ILE A 78 -6.40 0.12 3.58
C ILE A 78 -7.91 0.37 3.70
N GLY A 79 -8.40 1.33 2.93
CA GLY A 79 -9.82 1.57 2.73
C GLY A 79 -10.20 1.19 1.30
N ILE A 80 -11.38 0.60 1.13
CA ILE A 80 -11.94 0.25 -0.19
C ILE A 80 -13.27 0.98 -0.32
N HIS A 81 -13.44 1.67 -1.45
CA HIS A 81 -14.67 2.33 -1.82
C HIS A 81 -15.11 1.82 -3.20
N VAL A 82 -16.42 1.68 -3.40
CA VAL A 82 -17.02 1.26 -4.66
C VAL A 82 -18.01 2.34 -5.09
N GLY A 83 -17.81 2.83 -6.30
CA GLY A 83 -18.63 3.87 -6.91
C GLY A 83 -18.20 4.10 -8.35
N ASP A 84 -19.01 4.85 -9.09
CA ASP A 84 -18.68 5.24 -10.46
C ASP A 84 -17.50 6.22 -10.47
N ILE A 85 -16.55 5.99 -11.37
CA ILE A 85 -15.37 6.85 -11.54
C ILE A 85 -15.62 7.73 -12.77
N ILE A 86 -15.48 9.04 -12.60
CA ILE A 86 -15.47 10.00 -13.70
C ILE A 86 -14.02 10.25 -14.08
N ILE A 87 -13.68 10.00 -15.35
CA ILE A 87 -12.35 10.26 -15.91
C ILE A 87 -12.48 11.53 -16.77
N GLU A 88 -11.79 12.60 -16.41
CA GLU A 88 -11.63 13.78 -17.26
C GLU A 88 -10.39 13.57 -18.16
N GLU A 89 -10.53 13.86 -19.46
CA GLU A 89 -9.44 13.83 -20.47
C GLU A 89 -8.50 15.04 -20.36
#